data_AF-A0A1P8UT71-F1
#
_entry.id   AF-A0A1P8UT71-F1
#
_cell.length_a   1.000
_cell.length_b   1.000
_cell.length_c   1.000
_cell.angle_alpha   90.00
_cell.angle_beta   90.00
_cell.angle_gamma   90.00
#
_symmetry.space_group_name_H-M   'P 1'
#
loop_
_entity.id
_entity.type
_entity.pdbx_description
1 polymer ?
#
loop_
_entity_poly.entity_id
_entity_poly.type
_entity_poly.pdbx_seq_one_letter_code
_entity_poly.pdbx_strand_id
1 'polypeptide(L)'
;MLTVHKIPGAFADADCDRIIDLARAAPSADARLVGRNRDHNLRRADLVWLDDVPGTEWIMARIIEIVRSANREAFGFDLDAFDESAQVARYGAERQGHFGWHSDIGDGRLAARRKLTMVVQLSDPASYRGGTLEIMPSAHSAEAAPERGSATLFPSFLLHRVTPVEEGERHSLTIWAHGPAFR
;
A
#
# COMPACT_ATOMS: atom_id res chain seq x y z
N MET A 1 16.13 -15.10 -4.14
CA MET A 1 16.46 -13.65 -4.19
C MET A 1 15.25 -12.91 -3.65
N LEU A 2 15.44 -11.90 -2.78
CA LEU A 2 14.33 -11.06 -2.34
C LEU A 2 13.89 -10.20 -3.52
N THR A 3 12.66 -10.40 -3.98
CA THR A 3 12.14 -9.83 -5.22
C THR A 3 11.15 -8.71 -4.90
N VAL A 4 11.23 -7.62 -5.65
CA VAL A 4 10.15 -6.63 -5.77
C VAL A 4 9.50 -6.88 -7.12
N HIS A 5 8.23 -7.26 -7.12
CA HIS A 5 7.49 -7.62 -8.33
C HIS A 5 6.57 -6.48 -8.74
N LYS A 6 6.68 -6.00 -9.99
CA LYS A 6 5.93 -4.86 -10.51
C LYS A 6 5.01 -5.31 -11.63
N ILE A 7 3.75 -4.91 -11.56
CA ILE A 7 2.71 -5.25 -12.54
C ILE A 7 2.13 -3.92 -13.06
N PRO A 8 2.52 -3.46 -14.26
CA PRO A 8 1.94 -2.26 -14.86
C PRO A 8 0.49 -2.49 -15.25
N GLY A 9 -0.34 -1.44 -15.18
CA GLY A 9 -1.76 -1.52 -15.57
C GLY A 9 -2.57 -2.55 -14.77
N ALA A 10 -2.17 -2.79 -13.51
CA ALA A 10 -2.90 -3.71 -12.63
C ALA A 10 -4.32 -3.21 -12.36
N PHE A 11 -4.49 -1.89 -12.29
CA PHE A 11 -5.78 -1.19 -12.33
C PHE A 11 -5.82 -0.25 -13.54
N ALA A 12 -6.99 -0.10 -14.16
CA ALA A 12 -7.17 0.90 -15.20
C ALA A 12 -7.22 2.32 -14.59
N ASP A 13 -6.90 3.34 -15.38
CA ASP A 13 -6.92 4.73 -14.88
C ASP A 13 -8.30 5.13 -14.31
N ALA A 14 -9.39 4.72 -14.99
CA ALA A 14 -10.75 4.97 -14.53
C ALA A 14 -11.07 4.26 -13.20
N ASP A 15 -10.47 3.09 -12.96
CA ASP A 15 -10.59 2.38 -11.67
C ASP A 15 -9.82 3.14 -10.58
N CYS A 16 -8.64 3.68 -10.89
CA CYS A 16 -7.90 4.52 -9.97
C CYS A 16 -8.68 5.79 -9.61
N ASP A 17 -9.32 6.46 -10.57
CA ASP A 17 -10.20 7.62 -10.32
C ASP A 17 -11.33 7.23 -9.37
N ARG A 18 -12.04 6.13 -9.69
CA ARG A 18 -13.13 5.63 -8.86
C ARG A 18 -12.69 5.30 -7.43
N ILE A 19 -11.52 4.70 -7.24
CA ILE A 19 -10.97 4.39 -5.90
C ILE A 19 -10.69 5.68 -5.14
N ILE A 20 -10.06 6.67 -5.78
CA ILE A 20 -9.75 7.97 -5.16
C ILE A 20 -11.04 8.70 -4.76
N ASP A 21 -12.04 8.73 -5.65
CA ASP A 21 -13.31 9.40 -5.39
C ASP A 21 -14.10 8.74 -4.26
N LEU A 22 -14.13 7.40 -4.21
CA LEU A 22 -14.72 6.65 -3.09
C LEU A 22 -14.01 6.98 -1.77
N ALA A 23 -12.68 7.02 -1.76
CA ALA A 23 -11.91 7.36 -0.56
C ALA A 23 -12.13 8.81 -0.12
N ARG A 24 -12.25 9.77 -1.05
CA ARG A 24 -12.55 11.18 -0.74
C ARG A 24 -13.97 11.40 -0.22
N ALA A 25 -14.92 10.61 -0.72
CA ALA A 25 -16.32 10.67 -0.30
C ALA A 25 -16.59 9.93 1.01
N ALA A 26 -15.71 9.00 1.40
CA ALA A 26 -15.80 8.33 2.68
C ALA A 26 -15.80 9.38 3.81
N PRO A 27 -16.67 9.24 4.83
CA PRO A 27 -16.65 10.14 5.97
C PRO A 27 -15.22 10.20 6.50
N SER A 28 -14.64 11.40 6.49
CA SER A 28 -13.31 11.61 7.03
C SER A 28 -13.38 11.15 8.48
N ALA A 29 -12.91 9.93 8.75
CA ALA A 29 -12.76 9.43 10.10
C ALA A 29 -11.59 10.23 10.66
N ASP A 30 -11.93 11.44 11.09
CA ASP A 30 -11.10 12.45 11.72
C ASP A 30 -10.03 11.72 12.49
N ALA A 31 -8.81 11.75 11.92
CA ALA A 31 -7.70 10.86 12.19
C ALA A 31 -7.97 10.03 13.44
N ARG A 32 -8.59 8.84 13.28
CA ARG A 32 -8.40 7.79 14.28
C ARG A 32 -6.92 7.49 14.19
N LEU A 33 -6.16 8.31 14.92
CA LEU A 33 -4.88 8.05 15.49
C LEU A 33 -4.92 6.59 15.87
N VAL A 34 -4.40 5.75 14.97
CA VAL A 34 -4.08 4.37 15.26
C VAL A 34 -2.98 4.47 16.31
N GLY A 35 -3.41 4.51 17.57
CA GLY A 35 -2.57 4.68 18.75
C GLY A 35 -2.17 6.13 19.03
N ARG A 36 -2.57 6.63 20.21
CA ARG A 36 -2.01 7.82 20.89
C ARG A 36 -0.50 7.71 21.21
N ASN A 37 0.29 6.94 20.45
CA ASN A 37 1.72 6.78 20.68
C ASN A 37 2.47 6.12 19.50
N ARG A 38 2.25 6.57 18.27
CA ARG A 38 3.17 6.28 17.17
C ARG A 38 3.68 7.60 16.65
N ASP A 39 4.99 7.81 16.78
CA ASP A 39 5.72 8.99 16.33
C ASP A 39 5.05 9.61 15.10
N HIS A 40 4.50 10.82 15.25
CA HIS A 40 3.98 11.59 14.11
C HIS A 40 5.07 11.88 13.06
N ASN A 41 6.33 11.63 13.41
CA ASN A 41 7.49 11.65 12.52
C ASN A 41 7.66 10.36 11.70
N LEU A 42 7.01 9.26 12.08
CA LEU A 42 7.11 8.00 11.35
C LEU A 42 6.14 7.99 10.15
N ARG A 43 4.90 8.47 10.30
CA ARG A 43 3.92 8.52 9.20
C ARG A 43 3.09 9.81 9.23
N ARG A 44 2.98 10.44 8.06
CA ARG A 44 2.09 11.58 7.79
C ARG A 44 1.26 11.28 6.55
N ALA A 45 0.05 10.78 6.75
CA ALA A 45 -0.91 10.44 5.70
C ALA A 45 -2.34 10.40 6.25
N ASP A 46 -3.32 10.66 5.41
CA ASP A 46 -4.74 10.42 5.73
C ASP A 46 -5.13 9.04 5.19
N LEU A 47 -5.86 8.23 5.97
CA LEU A 47 -6.12 6.82 5.67
C LEU A 47 -7.62 6.54 5.63
N VAL A 48 -8.04 5.80 4.61
CA VAL A 48 -9.39 5.25 4.48
C VAL A 48 -9.29 3.74 4.32
N TRP A 49 -9.97 3.01 5.18
CA TRP A 49 -10.12 1.55 5.09
C TRP A 49 -11.39 1.24 4.31
N LEU A 50 -11.28 0.43 3.27
CA LEU A 50 -12.36 0.22 2.30
C LEU A 50 -13.50 -0.69 2.81
N ASP A 51 -13.30 -1.50 3.85
CA ASP A 51 -14.37 -2.33 4.45
C ASP A 51 -15.57 -1.49 4.93
N ASP A 52 -15.33 -0.23 5.30
CA ASP A 52 -16.37 0.72 5.74
C ASP A 52 -16.95 1.57 4.59
N VAL A 53 -16.52 1.32 3.34
CA VAL A 53 -16.90 2.13 2.16
C VAL A 53 -17.73 1.26 1.20
N PRO A 54 -19.04 1.53 1.05
CA PRO A 54 -19.91 0.77 0.14
C PRO A 54 -19.45 0.84 -1.32
N GLY A 55 -19.61 -0.25 -2.08
CA GLY A 55 -19.30 -0.28 -3.51
C GLY A 55 -17.83 -0.50 -3.85
N THR A 56 -17.04 -0.98 -2.88
CA THR A 56 -15.60 -1.28 -3.00
C THR A 56 -15.31 -2.77 -3.20
N GLU A 57 -16.34 -3.63 -3.28
CA GLU A 57 -16.21 -5.09 -3.34
C GLU A 57 -15.39 -5.55 -4.56
N TRP A 58 -15.53 -4.85 -5.68
CA TRP A 58 -14.79 -5.11 -6.91
C TRP A 58 -13.27 -4.89 -6.75
N ILE A 59 -12.85 -4.00 -5.84
CA ILE A 59 -11.44 -3.71 -5.58
C ILE A 59 -10.79 -4.94 -4.96
N MET A 60 -11.45 -5.57 -3.98
CA MET A 60 -10.94 -6.79 -3.35
C MET A 60 -10.91 -7.97 -4.33
N ALA A 61 -11.92 -8.12 -5.18
CA ALA A 61 -11.90 -9.14 -6.23
C ALA A 61 -10.67 -8.97 -7.15
N ARG A 62 -10.39 -7.73 -7.58
CA ARG A 62 -9.22 -7.42 -8.40
C ARG A 62 -7.90 -7.63 -7.67
N ILE A 63 -7.81 -7.22 -6.41
CA ILE A 63 -6.65 -7.46 -5.55
C ILE A 63 -6.32 -8.96 -5.48
N ILE A 64 -7.32 -9.80 -5.23
CA ILE A 64 -7.14 -11.24 -5.07
C ILE A 64 -6.54 -11.86 -6.34
N GLU A 65 -7.01 -11.45 -7.51
CA GLU A 65 -6.45 -11.90 -8.79
C GLU A 65 -4.97 -11.53 -8.94
N ILE A 66 -4.62 -10.26 -8.69
CA ILE A 66 -3.26 -9.74 -8.82
C ILE A 66 -2.31 -10.46 -7.85
N VAL A 67 -2.68 -10.54 -6.57
CA VAL A 67 -1.87 -11.18 -5.54
C VAL A 67 -1.70 -12.67 -5.83
N ARG A 68 -2.76 -13.36 -6.30
CA ARG A 68 -2.68 -14.77 -6.65
C ARG A 68 -1.70 -15.02 -7.81
N SER A 69 -1.72 -14.17 -8.84
CA SER A 69 -0.78 -14.30 -9.98
C SER A 69 0.65 -14.03 -9.52
N ALA A 70 0.87 -12.89 -8.88
CA ALA A 70 2.19 -12.50 -8.39
C ALA A 70 2.78 -13.51 -7.40
N ASN A 71 1.96 -14.06 -6.49
CA ASN A 71 2.42 -15.08 -5.55
C ASN A 71 2.88 -16.34 -6.28
N ARG A 72 2.15 -16.79 -7.32
CA ARG A 72 2.54 -17.95 -8.12
C ARG A 72 3.82 -17.69 -8.91
N GLU A 73 3.98 -16.50 -9.46
CA GLU A 73 5.05 -16.18 -10.39
C GLU A 73 6.37 -15.81 -9.70
N ALA A 74 6.32 -15.16 -8.52
CA ALA A 74 7.48 -14.52 -7.93
C ALA A 74 7.79 -14.90 -6.48
N PHE A 75 6.84 -15.40 -5.69
CA PHE A 75 7.00 -15.48 -4.22
C PHE A 75 6.82 -16.87 -3.62
N GLY A 76 5.77 -17.60 -4.03
CA GLY A 76 5.48 -18.95 -3.55
C GLY A 76 5.14 -19.04 -2.07
N PHE A 77 4.54 -18.01 -1.47
CA PHE A 77 4.11 -18.09 -0.07
C PHE A 77 2.81 -18.90 0.09
N ASP A 78 2.70 -19.59 1.22
CA ASP A 78 1.44 -20.17 1.68
C ASP A 78 0.50 -19.06 2.17
N LEU A 79 -0.24 -18.46 1.25
CA LEU A 79 -1.25 -17.45 1.57
C LEU A 79 -2.57 -18.14 1.91
N ASP A 80 -3.17 -17.77 3.04
CA ASP A 80 -4.42 -18.36 3.53
C ASP A 80 -5.56 -17.35 3.73
N ALA A 81 -5.25 -16.05 3.78
CA ALA A 81 -6.26 -15.03 4.06
C ALA A 81 -5.89 -13.62 3.58
N PHE A 82 -6.90 -12.77 3.55
CA PHE A 82 -6.80 -11.31 3.62
C PHE A 82 -7.55 -10.88 4.88
N ASP A 83 -6.89 -10.93 6.03
CA ASP A 83 -7.49 -10.67 7.35
C ASP A 83 -7.61 -9.16 7.67
N GLU A 84 -7.20 -8.28 6.75
CA GLU A 84 -7.21 -6.83 6.90
C GLU A 84 -7.82 -6.16 5.67
N SER A 85 -8.61 -5.11 5.89
CA SER A 85 -9.15 -4.25 4.83
C SER A 85 -8.04 -3.67 3.96
N ALA A 86 -8.35 -3.47 2.67
CA ALA A 86 -7.52 -2.61 1.83
C ALA A 86 -7.57 -1.16 2.35
N GLN A 87 -6.44 -0.46 2.24
CA GLN A 87 -6.24 0.89 2.75
C GLN A 87 -5.88 1.83 1.61
N VAL A 88 -6.67 2.89 1.41
CA VAL A 88 -6.26 4.02 0.59
C VAL A 88 -5.55 5.03 1.48
N ALA A 89 -4.36 5.46 1.08
CA ALA A 89 -3.57 6.46 1.79
C ALA A 89 -3.37 7.70 0.91
N ARG A 90 -3.66 8.88 1.47
CA ARG A 90 -3.38 10.19 0.89
C ARG A 90 -2.15 10.80 1.56
N TYR A 91 -1.16 11.17 0.77
CA TYR A 91 0.03 11.90 1.18
C TYR A 91 0.02 13.27 0.50
N GLY A 92 -0.17 14.34 1.27
CA GLY A 92 -0.25 15.69 0.74
C GLY A 92 1.02 16.52 1.01
N ALA A 93 1.39 17.37 0.05
CA ALA A 93 2.53 18.29 0.19
C ALA A 93 2.36 19.25 1.37
N GLU A 94 1.11 19.57 1.76
CA GLU A 94 0.80 20.52 2.85
C GLU A 94 1.38 20.12 4.22
N ARG A 95 1.70 18.84 4.40
CA ARG A 95 2.31 18.28 5.63
C ARG A 95 3.60 17.50 5.35
N GLN A 96 4.15 17.63 4.14
CA GLN A 96 5.23 16.78 3.63
C GLN A 96 4.91 15.30 3.85
N GLY A 97 3.74 14.85 3.37
CA GLY A 97 3.23 13.51 3.65
C GLY A 97 4.29 12.43 3.32
N HIS A 98 4.53 11.52 4.26
CA HIS A 98 5.56 10.48 4.15
C HIS A 98 5.26 9.28 5.04
N PHE A 99 6.05 8.23 4.90
CA PHE A 99 6.16 7.13 5.87
C PHE A 99 7.63 6.71 5.94
N GLY A 100 8.29 6.89 7.07
CA GLY A 100 9.69 6.48 7.27
C GLY A 100 9.90 4.97 7.10
N TRP A 101 11.17 4.55 7.10
CA TRP A 101 11.54 3.14 6.94
C TRP A 101 10.85 2.26 8.00
N HIS A 102 10.11 1.27 7.53
CA HIS A 102 9.40 0.31 8.37
C HIS A 102 9.23 -1.04 7.68
N SER A 103 8.88 -2.05 8.48
CA SER A 103 8.39 -3.35 8.02
C SER A 103 6.89 -3.43 8.28
N ASP A 104 6.16 -4.12 7.40
CA ASP A 104 4.73 -4.34 7.56
C ASP A 104 4.41 -5.50 8.49
N ILE A 105 5.24 -6.54 8.52
CA ILE A 105 5.16 -7.57 9.57
C ILE A 105 5.67 -7.00 10.90
N GLY A 106 5.06 -7.43 12.01
CA GLY A 106 5.45 -7.03 13.36
C GLY A 106 4.65 -7.78 14.43
N ASP A 107 4.78 -7.38 15.69
CA ASP A 107 4.33 -8.15 16.87
C ASP A 107 2.80 -8.24 17.08
N GLY A 108 1.99 -7.62 16.21
CA GLY A 108 0.53 -7.68 16.30
C GLY A 108 -0.05 -8.98 15.74
N ARG A 109 -1.18 -9.47 16.29
CA ARG A 109 -1.82 -10.75 15.88
C ARG A 109 -1.98 -10.90 14.36
N LEU A 110 -2.44 -9.84 13.68
CA LEU A 110 -2.59 -9.83 12.21
C LEU A 110 -1.26 -9.48 11.52
N ALA A 111 -0.55 -8.48 12.03
CA ALA A 111 0.73 -8.04 11.46
C ALA A 111 1.76 -9.20 11.37
N ALA A 112 1.83 -10.05 12.39
CA ALA A 112 2.72 -11.21 12.47
C ALA A 112 2.45 -12.27 11.37
N ARG A 113 1.26 -12.24 10.75
CA ARG A 113 0.86 -13.15 9.68
C ARG A 113 1.06 -12.58 8.28
N ARG A 114 1.40 -11.29 8.14
CA ARG A 114 1.56 -10.65 6.82
C ARG A 114 2.73 -11.27 6.05
N LYS A 115 2.46 -11.72 4.84
CA LYS A 115 3.42 -12.35 3.93
C LYS A 115 3.77 -11.45 2.77
N LEU A 116 2.75 -10.93 2.10
CA LEU A 116 2.89 -10.08 0.94
C LEU A 116 2.19 -8.76 1.17
N THR A 117 2.92 -7.70 0.90
CA THR A 117 2.38 -6.35 0.77
C THR A 117 2.20 -6.08 -0.72
N MET A 118 1.04 -5.56 -1.09
CA MET A 118 0.81 -4.96 -2.41
C MET A 118 0.49 -3.48 -2.22
N VAL A 119 1.18 -2.62 -2.99
CA VAL A 119 0.88 -1.20 -3.11
C VAL A 119 0.59 -0.85 -4.56
N VAL A 120 -0.54 -0.23 -4.82
CA VAL A 120 -0.92 0.30 -6.13
C VAL A 120 -0.76 1.81 -6.14
N GLN A 121 -0.09 2.33 -7.16
CA GLN A 121 0.01 3.77 -7.42
C GLN A 121 -1.30 4.27 -8.03
N LEU A 122 -2.04 5.14 -7.33
CA LEU A 122 -3.35 5.63 -7.79
C LEU A 122 -3.29 7.01 -8.45
N SER A 123 -2.37 7.87 -7.99
CA SER A 123 -2.16 9.19 -8.58
C SER A 123 -1.34 9.08 -9.87
N ASP A 124 -1.64 9.96 -10.83
CA ASP A 124 -0.77 10.23 -11.98
C ASP A 124 0.59 10.77 -11.48
N PRO A 125 1.74 10.17 -11.87
CA PRO A 125 3.05 10.67 -11.47
C PRO A 125 3.33 12.11 -11.92
N ALA A 126 2.63 12.64 -12.94
CA ALA A 126 2.75 14.02 -13.36
C ALA A 126 2.02 15.01 -12.41
N SER A 127 1.16 14.52 -11.51
CA SER A 127 0.35 15.38 -10.63
C SER A 127 0.99 15.69 -9.28
N TYR A 128 2.17 15.13 -8.98
CA TYR A 128 2.86 15.32 -7.71
C TYR A 128 4.39 15.17 -7.86
N ARG A 129 5.15 15.67 -6.88
CA ARG A 129 6.62 15.50 -6.80
C ARG A 129 7.00 14.94 -5.43
N GLY A 130 8.02 14.08 -5.38
CA GLY A 130 8.36 13.32 -4.17
C GLY A 130 7.41 12.13 -3.98
N GLY A 131 7.19 11.68 -2.74
CA GLY A 131 6.23 10.60 -2.47
C GLY A 131 6.64 9.21 -2.99
N THR A 132 7.89 9.02 -3.37
CA THR A 132 8.39 7.75 -3.93
C THR A 132 8.29 6.63 -2.90
N LEU A 133 7.67 5.51 -3.29
CA LEU A 133 7.74 4.27 -2.52
C LEU A 133 9.07 3.59 -2.81
N GLU A 134 9.93 3.52 -1.80
CA GLU A 134 11.22 2.84 -1.84
C GLU A 134 11.16 1.56 -1.01
N ILE A 135 11.67 0.45 -1.55
CA ILE A 135 11.76 -0.85 -0.91
C ILE A 135 13.24 -1.24 -0.83
N MET A 136 13.68 -1.82 0.27
CA MET A 136 15.07 -2.23 0.49
C MET A 136 15.18 -3.77 0.47
N PRO A 137 15.26 -4.41 -0.73
CA PRO A 137 15.40 -5.86 -0.84
C PRO A 137 16.81 -6.37 -0.45
N SER A 138 17.82 -5.50 -0.42
CA SER A 138 19.20 -5.82 -0.04
C SER A 138 19.95 -4.55 0.37
N ALA A 139 21.26 -4.46 0.15
CA ALA A 139 22.10 -3.29 0.42
C ALA A 139 21.85 -2.10 -0.55
N HIS A 140 20.68 -2.04 -1.18
CA HIS A 140 20.23 -0.95 -2.06
C HIS A 140 18.71 -0.81 -1.95
N SER A 141 18.21 0.39 -2.27
CA SER A 141 16.78 0.63 -2.47
C SER A 141 16.38 0.37 -3.92
N ALA A 142 15.18 -0.17 -4.09
CA ALA A 142 14.47 -0.27 -5.35
C ALA A 142 13.19 0.57 -5.25
N GLU A 143 12.91 1.39 -6.25
CA GLU A 143 11.69 2.18 -6.30
C GLU A 143 10.53 1.35 -6.84
N ALA A 144 9.31 1.63 -6.39
CA ALA A 144 8.08 1.11 -6.99
C ALA A 144 7.88 1.64 -8.43
N ALA A 145 6.97 1.03 -9.18
CA ALA A 145 6.53 1.59 -10.47
C ALA A 145 5.77 2.91 -10.24
N PRO A 146 6.20 4.05 -10.80
CA PRO A 146 5.51 5.34 -10.63
C PRO A 146 4.28 5.49 -11.51
N GLU A 147 4.09 4.63 -12.51
CA GLU A 147 2.97 4.73 -13.44
C GLU A 147 1.66 4.42 -12.71
N ARG A 148 0.65 5.26 -12.97
CA ARG A 148 -0.70 5.09 -12.46
C ARG A 148 -1.24 3.68 -12.76
N GLY A 149 -1.96 3.10 -11.80
CA GLY A 149 -2.53 1.76 -11.89
C GLY A 149 -1.52 0.62 -11.71
N SER A 150 -0.22 0.91 -11.60
CA SER A 150 0.79 -0.13 -11.39
C SER A 150 0.77 -0.65 -9.96
N ALA A 151 0.78 -1.98 -9.82
CA ALA A 151 0.92 -2.66 -8.54
C ALA A 151 2.39 -3.03 -8.32
N THR A 152 2.89 -2.77 -7.11
CA THR A 152 4.19 -3.23 -6.63
C THR A 152 3.96 -4.16 -5.45
N LEU A 153 4.46 -5.40 -5.56
CA LEU A 153 4.34 -6.43 -4.54
C LEU A 153 5.72 -6.78 -3.99
N PHE A 154 5.79 -7.00 -2.68
CA PHE A 154 7.02 -7.37 -1.99
C PHE A 154 6.72 -8.11 -0.68
N PRO A 155 7.65 -8.96 -0.19
CA PRO A 155 7.48 -9.62 1.09
C PRO A 155 7.33 -8.60 2.22
N SER A 156 6.35 -8.77 3.10
CA SER A 156 5.99 -7.78 4.13
C SER A 156 7.07 -7.52 5.19
N PHE A 157 8.13 -8.34 5.22
CA PHE A 157 9.32 -8.13 6.07
C PHE A 157 10.40 -7.26 5.45
N LEU A 158 10.25 -6.84 4.19
CA LEU A 158 11.19 -5.88 3.60
C LEU A 158 10.96 -4.48 4.17
N LEU A 159 12.07 -3.83 4.54
CA LEU A 159 12.05 -2.42 4.90
C LEU A 159 11.61 -1.61 3.69
N HIS A 160 10.67 -0.70 3.89
CA HIS A 160 10.22 0.21 2.86
C HIS A 160 9.79 1.56 3.46
N ARG A 161 9.73 2.59 2.62
CA ARG A 161 9.34 3.95 3.00
C ARG A 161 8.62 4.65 1.87
N VAL A 162 7.89 5.71 2.20
CA VAL A 162 7.39 6.71 1.26
C VAL A 162 8.15 8.00 1.54
N THR A 163 8.91 8.50 0.56
CA THR A 163 9.62 9.80 0.69
C THR A 163 8.62 10.95 0.84
N PRO A 164 9.01 12.10 1.41
CA PRO A 164 8.13 13.26 1.51
C PRO A 164 7.54 13.66 0.15
N VAL A 165 6.23 13.92 0.12
CA VAL A 165 5.58 14.62 -0.99
C VAL A 165 5.93 16.09 -0.88
N GLU A 166 6.50 16.64 -1.95
CA GLU A 166 6.98 18.03 -2.01
C GLU A 166 5.99 18.94 -2.72
N GLU A 167 5.27 18.41 -3.72
CA GLU A 167 4.24 19.13 -4.49
C GLU A 167 3.06 18.20 -4.79
N GLY A 168 1.85 18.75 -4.84
CA GLY A 168 0.62 18.00 -5.14
C GLY A 168 0.21 17.03 -4.03
N GLU A 169 -0.48 15.96 -4.42
CA GLU A 169 -0.90 14.88 -3.52
C GLU A 169 -0.81 13.50 -4.17
N ARG A 170 -0.31 12.54 -3.40
CA ARG A 170 -0.15 11.15 -3.82
C ARG A 170 -1.15 10.25 -3.11
N HIS A 171 -1.91 9.48 -3.89
CA HIS A 171 -2.77 8.41 -3.41
C HIS A 171 -2.19 7.05 -3.73
N SER A 172 -2.29 6.12 -2.78
CA SER A 172 -1.95 4.71 -2.99
C SER A 172 -2.97 3.78 -2.34
N LEU A 173 -3.19 2.61 -2.93
CA LEU A 173 -3.97 1.51 -2.36
C LEU A 173 -3.01 0.44 -1.83
N THR A 174 -3.10 0.11 -0.55
CA THR A 174 -2.27 -0.89 0.11
C THR A 174 -3.14 -2.03 0.66
N ILE A 175 -2.66 -3.27 0.52
CA ILE A 175 -3.28 -4.45 1.11
C ILE A 175 -2.20 -5.46 1.51
N TRP A 176 -2.52 -6.28 2.51
CA TRP A 176 -1.65 -7.35 3.00
C TRP A 176 -2.33 -8.71 2.84
N ALA A 177 -1.60 -9.68 2.29
CA ALA A 177 -2.01 -11.07 2.30
C ALA A 177 -1.32 -11.81 3.45
N HIS A 178 -2.06 -12.69 4.11
CA HIS A 178 -1.67 -13.38 5.33
C HIS A 178 -1.40 -14.86 5.09
N GLY A 179 -0.63 -15.45 5.99
CA GLY A 179 -0.29 -16.87 5.97
C GLY A 179 0.15 -17.37 7.35
N PRO A 180 0.60 -18.65 7.45
CA PRO A 180 1.16 -19.21 8.67
C PRO A 180 2.50 -18.54 9.01
N ALA A 181 3.00 -18.69 10.24
CA ALA A 181 4.30 -18.14 10.63
C ALA A 181 5.43 -18.58 9.67
N PHE A 182 6.44 -17.72 9.47
CA PHE A 182 7.65 -18.11 8.74
C PHE A 182 8.34 -19.25 9.49
N ARG A 183 8.85 -20.25 8.75
CA ARG A 183 9.54 -21.44 9.26
C ARG A 183 10.89 -21.55 8.60
#